data_AF-A0A0F9HLR0-F1
#
_entry.id   AF-A0A0F9HLR0-F1
#
_cell.length_a   1.000
_cell.length_b   1.000
_cell.length_c   1.000
_cell.angle_alpha   90.00
_cell.angle_beta   90.00
_cell.angle_gamma   90.00
#
_symmetry.space_group_name_H-M   'P 1'
#
loop_
_entity.id
_entity.type
_entity.pdbx_description
1 polymer ?
#
loop_
_entity_poly.entity_id
_entity_poly.type
_entity_poly.pdbx_seq_one_letter_code
_entity_poly.pdbx_strand_id
1 'polypeptide(L)'
;MSSLDPIVREDLARVAAAKLPWELLRGRTVLITGASGFLPRYMVETLLLLNDSLPGSPCKVLALVRNEAKARERFAHHLGRTDLELLVQDVCRPINVGRHDVDFIIHAASQASPKHYSTDPVGTFDANTLGTHNMLSLARERQAASVLFFSSAEVYGRPADDSLPLTEDTCGQVDPMSVRSC
;
A
#
# COMPACT_ATOMS: atom_id res chain seq x y z
N MET A 1 22.30 -14.02 4.55
CA MET A 1 21.58 -13.72 3.30
C MET A 1 20.41 -14.69 3.21
N SER A 2 19.28 -14.38 3.85
CA SER A 2 18.11 -15.27 3.83
C SER A 2 17.36 -15.00 2.53
N SER A 3 17.29 -15.95 1.61
CA SER A 3 16.47 -15.86 0.39
C SER A 3 15.01 -15.59 0.73
N LEU A 4 14.26 -14.95 -0.17
CA LEU A 4 12.80 -14.87 -0.11
C LEU A 4 12.19 -16.21 0.31
N ASP A 5 11.34 -16.15 1.35
CA ASP A 5 10.62 -17.29 1.91
C ASP A 5 9.94 -18.10 0.79
N PRO A 6 10.00 -19.44 0.82
CA PRO A 6 9.42 -20.28 -0.22
C PRO A 6 7.93 -20.02 -0.47
N ILE A 7 7.14 -19.77 0.57
CA ILE A 7 5.70 -19.51 0.47
C ILE A 7 5.47 -18.18 -0.25
N VAL A 8 6.22 -17.14 0.14
CA VAL A 8 6.15 -15.83 -0.51
C VAL A 8 6.48 -15.98 -1.99
N ARG A 9 7.52 -16.76 -2.34
CA ARG A 9 7.90 -16.97 -3.74
C ARG A 9 6.82 -17.67 -4.56
N GLU A 10 6.20 -18.71 -3.99
CA GLU A 10 5.10 -19.43 -4.63
C GLU A 10 3.89 -18.53 -4.86
N ASP A 11 3.51 -17.75 -3.84
CA ASP A 11 2.43 -16.77 -3.93
C ASP A 11 2.69 -15.74 -5.03
N LEU A 12 3.91 -15.18 -5.09
CA LEU A 12 4.30 -14.21 -6.12
C LEU A 12 4.24 -14.81 -7.52
N ALA A 13 4.71 -16.04 -7.70
CA ALA A 13 4.61 -16.75 -8.98
C ALA A 13 3.16 -16.96 -9.40
N ARG A 14 2.28 -17.34 -8.46
CA ARG A 14 0.84 -17.48 -8.71
C ARG A 14 0.19 -16.15 -9.10
N VAL A 15 0.53 -15.06 -8.42
CA VAL A 15 0.03 -13.72 -8.75
C VAL A 15 0.52 -13.29 -10.13
N ALA A 16 1.82 -13.40 -10.42
CA ALA A 16 2.38 -13.01 -11.71
C ALA A 16 1.83 -13.83 -12.89
N ALA A 17 1.46 -15.10 -12.66
CA ALA A 17 0.83 -15.97 -13.66
C ALA A 17 -0.66 -15.68 -13.90
N ALA A 18 -1.29 -14.82 -13.09
CA ALA A 18 -2.68 -14.44 -13.28
C ALA A 18 -2.85 -13.73 -14.64
N LYS A 19 -3.97 -14.02 -15.32
CA LYS A 19 -4.34 -13.39 -16.61
C LYS A 19 -4.88 -11.98 -16.39
N LEU A 20 -4.00 -11.09 -15.93
CA LEU A 20 -4.28 -9.67 -15.71
C LEU A 20 -3.53 -8.83 -16.75
N PRO A 21 -4.02 -7.61 -17.05
CA PRO A 21 -3.42 -6.72 -18.05
C PRO A 21 -2.13 -6.05 -17.52
N TRP A 22 -1.10 -6.84 -17.23
CA TRP A 22 0.17 -6.38 -16.65
C TRP A 22 0.90 -5.36 -17.52
N GLU A 23 0.66 -5.37 -18.83
CA GLU A 23 1.21 -4.42 -19.79
C GLU A 23 0.84 -2.96 -19.50
N LEU A 24 -0.27 -2.71 -18.79
CA LEU A 24 -0.68 -1.36 -18.38
C LEU A 24 0.32 -0.68 -17.45
N LEU A 25 1.17 -1.46 -16.77
CA LEU A 25 2.17 -0.96 -15.82
C LEU A 25 3.53 -0.67 -16.46
N ARG A 26 3.73 -1.04 -17.73
CA ARG A 26 5.03 -0.88 -18.41
C ARG A 26 5.41 0.59 -18.55
N GLY A 27 6.62 0.93 -18.11
CA GLY A 27 7.14 2.30 -18.13
C GLY A 27 6.37 3.28 -17.24
N ARG A 28 5.43 2.81 -16.43
CA ARG A 28 4.65 3.63 -15.48
C ARG A 28 5.33 3.68 -14.13
N THR A 29 4.98 4.67 -13.34
CA THR A 29 5.43 4.80 -11.96
C THR A 29 4.28 4.52 -10.99
N VAL A 30 4.49 3.56 -10.10
CA VAL A 30 3.55 3.18 -9.05
C VAL A 30 4.11 3.60 -7.69
N LEU A 31 3.39 4.49 -7.01
CA LEU A 31 3.67 4.87 -5.63
C LEU A 31 2.93 3.94 -4.67
N ILE A 32 3.66 3.22 -3.82
CA ILE A 32 3.09 2.33 -2.82
C ILE A 32 3.44 2.88 -1.43
N THR A 33 2.45 3.33 -0.68
CA THR A 33 2.65 3.77 0.71
C THR A 33 2.48 2.63 1.69
N GLY A 34 3.20 2.67 2.80
CA GLY A 34 3.22 1.55 3.74
C GLY A 34 3.90 0.33 3.13
N ALA A 35 4.76 0.52 2.12
CA ALA A 35 5.30 -0.54 1.26
C ALA A 35 5.95 -1.71 2.00
N SER A 36 6.55 -1.47 3.18
CA SER A 36 7.16 -2.51 4.01
C SER A 36 6.18 -3.29 4.89
N GLY A 37 4.89 -2.99 4.81
CA GLY A 37 3.79 -3.70 5.47
C GLY A 37 3.51 -5.07 4.84
N PHE A 38 2.67 -5.87 5.49
CA PHE A 38 2.45 -7.27 5.10
C PHE A 38 1.97 -7.44 3.66
N LEU A 39 0.78 -6.96 3.32
CA LEU A 39 0.20 -7.02 1.97
C LEU A 39 0.91 -6.13 0.93
N PRO A 40 1.18 -4.82 1.18
CA PRO A 40 1.79 -3.97 0.16
C PRO A 40 3.21 -4.42 -0.23
N ARG A 41 3.92 -5.15 0.63
CA ARG A 41 5.19 -5.77 0.26
C ARG A 41 5.01 -6.79 -0.87
N TYR A 42 3.97 -7.63 -0.83
CA TYR A 42 3.68 -8.55 -1.94
C TYR A 42 3.41 -7.80 -3.25
N MET A 43 2.81 -6.61 -3.19
CA MET A 43 2.61 -5.78 -4.37
C MET A 43 3.94 -5.29 -4.93
N VAL A 44 4.82 -4.74 -4.08
CA VAL A 44 6.18 -4.33 -4.50
C VAL A 44 6.92 -5.51 -5.14
N GLU A 45 6.98 -6.65 -4.46
CA GLU A 45 7.71 -7.85 -4.90
C GLU A 45 7.15 -8.40 -6.21
N THR A 46 5.81 -8.39 -6.38
CA THR A 46 5.14 -8.79 -7.62
C THR A 46 5.54 -7.88 -8.77
N LEU A 47 5.52 -6.56 -8.58
CA LEU A 47 5.89 -5.61 -9.63
C LEU A 47 7.34 -5.78 -10.08
N LEU A 48 8.27 -6.02 -9.16
CA LEU A 48 9.67 -6.28 -9.48
C LEU A 48 9.84 -7.62 -10.20
N LEU A 49 9.13 -8.67 -9.78
CA LEU A 49 9.13 -9.95 -10.48
C LEU A 49 8.58 -9.84 -11.92
N LEU A 50 7.52 -9.03 -12.10
CA LEU A 50 6.96 -8.75 -13.41
C LEU A 50 7.94 -7.98 -14.30
N ASN A 51 8.69 -7.03 -13.73
CA ASN A 51 9.76 -6.32 -14.46
C ASN A 51 10.88 -7.27 -14.92
N ASP A 52 11.17 -8.31 -14.16
CA ASP A 52 12.18 -9.31 -14.53
C ASP A 52 11.67 -10.28 -15.62
N SER A 53 10.36 -10.51 -15.69
CA SER A 53 9.75 -11.57 -16.49
C SER A 53 9.10 -11.08 -17.78
N LEU A 54 8.63 -9.83 -17.82
CA LEU A 54 7.88 -9.28 -18.95
C LEU A 54 8.77 -8.38 -19.82
N PRO A 55 8.66 -8.47 -21.15
CA PRO A 55 9.40 -7.59 -22.05
C PRO A 55 8.85 -6.15 -22.00
N GLY A 56 9.73 -5.17 -22.20
CA GLY A 56 9.38 -3.75 -22.27
C GLY A 56 10.09 -2.91 -21.21
N SER A 57 9.67 -1.65 -21.09
CA SER A 57 10.20 -0.76 -20.05
C SER A 57 9.67 -1.18 -18.67
N PRO A 58 10.54 -1.34 -17.66
CA PRO A 58 10.10 -1.73 -16.33
C PRO A 58 9.19 -0.67 -15.70
N CYS A 59 8.23 -1.12 -14.92
CA CYS A 59 7.45 -0.27 -14.01
C CYS A 59 8.38 0.27 -12.93
N LYS A 60 8.39 1.58 -12.67
CA LYS A 60 9.10 2.13 -11.52
C LYS A 60 8.23 2.04 -10.27
N VAL A 61 8.79 1.50 -9.18
CA VAL A 61 8.12 1.41 -7.88
C VAL A 61 8.72 2.43 -6.91
N LEU A 62 7.90 3.39 -6.48
CA LEU A 62 8.23 4.28 -5.37
C LEU A 62 7.65 3.69 -4.09
N ALA A 63 8.50 3.08 -3.26
CA ALA A 63 8.10 2.44 -2.01
C ALA A 63 8.22 3.43 -0.85
N LEU A 64 7.10 4.06 -0.50
CA LEU A 64 7.05 5.03 0.60
C LEU A 64 6.90 4.33 1.95
N VAL A 65 7.86 4.60 2.84
CA VAL A 65 8.01 3.95 4.14
C VAL A 65 8.37 4.96 5.23
N ARG A 66 7.87 4.75 6.44
CA ARG A 66 8.25 5.57 7.61
C ARG A 66 9.53 5.08 8.30
N ASN A 67 9.75 3.76 8.34
CA ASN A 67 10.92 3.15 8.99
C ASN A 67 11.89 2.61 7.92
N GLU A 68 12.97 3.34 7.69
CA GLU A 68 13.97 3.00 6.68
C GLU A 68 14.68 1.68 6.98
N ALA A 69 15.11 1.44 8.23
CA ALA A 69 15.85 0.24 8.60
C ALA A 69 15.03 -1.03 8.31
N LYS A 70 13.75 -1.03 8.73
CA LYS A 70 12.81 -2.12 8.45
C LYS A 70 12.58 -2.30 6.96
N ALA A 71 12.48 -1.22 6.19
CA ALA A 71 12.29 -1.30 4.75
C ALA A 71 13.53 -1.85 4.03
N ARG A 72 14.73 -1.41 4.41
CA ARG A 72 16.00 -1.92 3.86
C ARG A 72 16.20 -3.40 4.18
N GLU A 73 15.86 -3.84 5.38
CA GLU A 73 15.85 -5.26 5.74
C GLU A 73 14.83 -6.03 4.88
N ARG A 74 13.60 -5.52 4.78
CA ARG A 74 12.51 -6.14 4.03
C ARG A 74 12.83 -6.32 2.56
N PHE A 75 13.48 -5.33 1.96
CA PHE A 75 13.81 -5.27 0.54
C PHE A 75 15.30 -5.48 0.27
N ALA A 76 16.03 -6.13 1.18
CA ALA A 76 17.48 -6.29 1.09
C ALA A 76 17.96 -6.87 -0.24
N HIS A 77 17.16 -7.76 -0.85
CA HIS A 77 17.45 -8.42 -2.13
C HIS A 77 17.27 -7.51 -3.35
N HIS A 78 16.55 -6.40 -3.18
CA HIS A 78 16.20 -5.47 -4.24
C HIS A 78 16.97 -4.15 -4.13
N LEU A 79 17.84 -4.02 -3.12
CA LEU A 79 18.69 -2.84 -2.99
C LEU A 79 19.63 -2.74 -4.19
N GLY A 80 19.67 -1.57 -4.83
CA GLY A 80 20.48 -1.31 -6.03
C GLY A 80 19.72 -1.47 -7.35
N ARG A 81 18.48 -1.97 -7.31
CA ARG A 81 17.58 -1.94 -8.46
C ARG A 81 17.24 -0.49 -8.85
N THR A 82 17.22 -0.20 -10.15
CA THR A 82 16.87 1.14 -10.67
C THR A 82 15.37 1.38 -10.77
N ASP A 83 14.59 0.30 -10.77
CA ASP A 83 13.12 0.28 -10.82
C ASP A 83 12.47 0.21 -9.43
N LEU A 84 13.26 0.21 -8.35
CA LEU A 84 12.79 0.36 -6.97
C LEU A 84 13.46 1.56 -6.30
N GLU A 85 12.68 2.46 -5.72
CA GLU A 85 13.17 3.58 -4.91
C GLU A 85 12.45 3.61 -3.56
N LEU A 86 13.22 3.66 -2.47
CA LEU A 86 12.67 3.83 -1.13
C LEU A 86 12.49 5.32 -0.84
N LEU A 87 11.25 5.75 -0.64
CA LEU A 87 10.92 7.11 -0.20
C LEU A 87 10.68 7.10 1.31
N VAL A 88 11.66 7.58 2.08
CA VAL A 88 11.57 7.60 3.54
C VAL A 88 10.83 8.86 3.98
N GLN A 89 9.53 8.74 4.20
CA GLN A 89 8.68 9.87 4.55
C GLN A 89 7.46 9.42 5.36
N ASP A 90 6.97 10.30 6.23
CA ASP A 90 5.65 10.18 6.85
C ASP A 90 4.54 10.64 5.90
N VAL A 91 3.52 9.80 5.69
CA VAL A 91 2.37 10.11 4.83
C VAL A 91 1.54 11.29 5.32
N CYS A 92 1.61 11.61 6.61
CA CYS A 92 0.90 12.77 7.18
C CYS A 92 1.49 14.12 6.71
N ARG A 93 2.65 14.12 6.06
CA ARG A 93 3.28 15.31 5.48
C ARG A 93 3.07 15.38 3.97
N PRO A 94 3.08 16.58 3.34
CA PRO A 94 3.01 16.71 1.89
C PRO A 94 4.07 15.84 1.20
N ILE A 95 3.65 14.97 0.28
CA ILE A 95 4.53 13.96 -0.32
C ILE A 95 5.44 14.59 -1.36
N ASN A 96 6.75 14.38 -1.21
CA ASN A 96 7.71 14.80 -2.20
C ASN A 96 8.18 13.59 -3.02
N VAL A 97 7.66 13.47 -4.24
CA VAL A 97 8.12 12.48 -5.24
C VAL A 97 9.20 13.04 -6.17
N GLY A 98 9.73 14.24 -5.89
CA GLY A 98 10.72 14.91 -6.71
C GLY A 98 10.24 15.09 -8.15
N ARG A 99 11.06 14.63 -9.10
CA ARG A 99 10.78 14.68 -10.54
C ARG A 99 10.02 13.45 -11.07
N HIS A 100 9.62 12.53 -10.20
CA HIS A 100 8.93 11.33 -10.63
C HIS A 100 7.50 11.65 -11.03
N ASP A 101 7.10 11.12 -12.19
CA ASP A 101 5.71 10.92 -12.52
C ASP A 101 5.09 9.94 -11.52
N VAL A 102 3.77 10.01 -11.33
CA VAL A 102 3.02 9.09 -10.48
C VAL A 102 1.74 8.73 -11.21
N ASP A 103 1.76 7.60 -11.90
CA ASP A 103 0.62 7.14 -12.69
C ASP A 103 -0.42 6.41 -11.84
N PHE A 104 0.05 5.65 -10.84
CA PHE A 104 -0.81 4.89 -9.94
C PHE A 104 -0.36 5.07 -8.50
N ILE A 105 -1.33 5.17 -7.59
CA ILE A 105 -1.08 5.21 -6.15
C ILE A 105 -1.76 4.02 -5.49
N ILE A 106 -1.00 3.27 -4.70
CA ILE A 106 -1.51 2.25 -3.78
C ILE A 106 -1.33 2.79 -2.36
N HIS A 107 -2.42 3.23 -1.75
CA HIS A 107 -2.43 3.76 -0.40
C HIS A 107 -2.72 2.66 0.63
N ALA A 108 -1.67 2.11 1.24
CA ALA A 108 -1.74 1.07 2.27
C ALA A 108 -1.03 1.48 3.58
N ALA A 109 -0.61 2.75 3.71
CA ALA A 109 -0.05 3.27 4.95
C ALA A 109 -1.16 3.51 5.98
N SER A 110 -1.20 2.67 7.00
CA SER A 110 -2.07 2.82 8.17
C SER A 110 -1.44 2.12 9.37
N GLN A 111 -1.83 2.52 10.59
CA GLN A 111 -1.51 1.79 11.82
C GLN A 111 -2.57 0.73 12.12
N ALA A 112 -2.82 -0.20 11.21
CA ALA A 112 -3.96 -1.13 11.23
C ALA A 112 -3.95 -2.21 12.35
N SER A 113 -3.05 -2.15 13.33
CA SER A 113 -3.05 -3.10 14.45
C SER A 113 -3.84 -2.52 15.62
N PRO A 114 -4.79 -3.27 16.20
CA PRO A 114 -5.61 -2.81 17.33
C PRO A 114 -4.82 -2.28 18.54
N LYS A 115 -3.58 -2.74 18.71
CA LYS A 115 -2.68 -2.24 19.76
C LYS A 115 -2.36 -0.74 19.58
N HIS A 116 -2.25 -0.26 18.36
CA HIS A 116 -1.93 1.14 18.08
C HIS A 116 -3.14 2.07 18.28
N TYR A 117 -4.37 1.56 18.18
CA TYR A 117 -5.57 2.37 18.41
C TYR A 117 -5.62 2.91 19.84
N SER A 118 -5.19 2.10 20.81
CA SER A 118 -5.14 2.53 22.21
C SER A 118 -3.85 3.26 22.61
N THR A 119 -2.73 2.98 21.93
CA THR A 119 -1.41 3.52 22.32
C THR A 119 -0.97 4.74 21.51
N ASP A 120 -1.48 4.89 20.29
CA ASP A 120 -1.25 6.03 19.38
C ASP A 120 -2.51 6.30 18.51
N PRO A 121 -3.65 6.69 19.12
CA PRO A 121 -4.88 7.00 18.39
C PRO A 121 -4.71 8.16 17.42
N VAL A 122 -3.98 9.21 17.81
CA VAL A 122 -3.73 10.38 16.97
C VAL A 122 -2.89 10.01 15.76
N GLY A 123 -1.80 9.25 15.92
CA GLY A 123 -1.00 8.79 14.80
C GLY A 123 -1.73 7.79 13.90
N THR A 124 -2.74 7.07 14.41
CA THR A 124 -3.63 6.24 13.60
C THR A 124 -4.57 7.12 12.77
N PHE A 125 -5.25 8.06 13.43
CA PHE A 125 -6.17 9.00 12.81
C PHE A 125 -5.49 9.85 11.73
N ASP A 126 -4.35 10.45 12.03
CA ASP A 126 -3.60 11.30 11.10
C ASP A 126 -3.15 10.51 9.87
N ALA A 127 -2.65 9.28 10.05
CA ALA A 127 -2.24 8.45 8.93
C ALA A 127 -3.42 8.12 8.01
N ASN A 128 -4.58 7.81 8.59
CA ASN A 128 -5.79 7.45 7.83
C ASN A 128 -6.48 8.66 7.19
N THR A 129 -6.41 9.84 7.80
CA THR A 129 -7.09 11.05 7.31
C THR A 129 -6.16 11.96 6.52
N LEU A 130 -5.14 12.52 7.16
CA LEU A 130 -4.15 13.40 6.53
C LEU A 130 -3.32 12.64 5.50
N GLY A 131 -2.93 11.39 5.79
CA GLY A 131 -2.24 10.53 4.81
C GLY A 131 -3.07 10.32 3.55
N THR A 132 -4.35 9.97 3.70
CA THR A 132 -5.28 9.81 2.56
C THR A 132 -5.46 11.13 1.81
N HIS A 133 -5.68 12.24 2.52
CA HIS A 133 -5.79 13.57 1.91
C HIS A 133 -4.55 13.91 1.08
N ASN A 134 -3.36 13.63 1.60
CA ASN A 134 -2.10 13.90 0.90
C ASN A 134 -1.94 13.00 -0.34
N MET A 135 -2.34 11.73 -0.28
CA MET A 135 -2.33 10.84 -1.45
C MET A 135 -3.27 11.33 -2.55
N LEU A 136 -4.50 11.72 -2.18
CA LEU A 136 -5.49 12.22 -3.13
C LEU A 136 -5.07 13.57 -3.72
N SER A 137 -4.46 14.44 -2.91
CA SER A 137 -3.90 15.71 -3.37
C SER A 137 -2.77 15.50 -4.37
N LEU A 138 -1.85 14.56 -4.07
CA LEU A 138 -0.77 14.17 -4.97
C LEU A 138 -1.31 13.55 -6.27
N ALA A 139 -2.30 12.66 -6.17
CA ALA A 139 -2.93 12.04 -7.33
C ALA A 139 -3.50 13.11 -8.27
N ARG A 140 -4.18 14.11 -7.73
CA ARG A 140 -4.69 15.25 -8.51
C ARG A 140 -3.55 16.07 -9.12
N GLU A 141 -2.51 16.39 -8.34
CA GLU A 141 -1.38 17.20 -8.80
C GLU A 141 -0.59 16.53 -9.94
N ARG A 142 -0.40 15.22 -9.84
CA ARG A 142 0.34 14.41 -10.84
C ARG A 142 -0.56 13.83 -11.93
N GLN A 143 -1.87 14.11 -11.90
CA GLN A 143 -2.87 13.54 -12.80
C GLN A 143 -2.79 12.01 -12.86
N ALA A 144 -2.61 11.39 -11.70
CA ALA A 144 -2.55 9.94 -11.58
C ALA A 144 -3.83 9.31 -12.17
N ALA A 145 -3.66 8.21 -12.90
CA ALA A 145 -4.75 7.49 -13.55
C ALA A 145 -5.68 6.83 -12.53
N SER A 146 -5.14 6.36 -11.39
CA SER A 146 -5.95 5.73 -10.35
C SER A 146 -5.28 5.74 -8.97
N VAL A 147 -6.12 5.68 -7.94
CA VAL A 147 -5.73 5.48 -6.54
C VAL A 147 -6.46 4.25 -6.01
N LEU A 148 -5.69 3.25 -5.56
CA LEU A 148 -6.19 2.12 -4.80
C LEU A 148 -6.01 2.41 -3.31
N PHE A 149 -7.11 2.52 -2.57
CA PHE A 149 -7.11 2.73 -1.12
C PHE A 149 -7.39 1.42 -0.38
N PHE A 150 -6.57 1.10 0.60
CA PHE A 150 -6.78 -0.06 1.47
C PHE A 150 -7.76 0.31 2.60
N SER A 151 -9.02 -0.08 2.42
CA SER A 151 -10.04 0.01 3.46
C SER A 151 -9.98 -1.18 4.42
N SER A 152 -10.89 -1.22 5.40
CA SER A 152 -11.05 -2.29 6.36
C SER A 152 -12.53 -2.62 6.55
N ALA A 153 -12.85 -3.87 6.90
CA ALA A 153 -14.20 -4.26 7.29
C ALA A 153 -14.71 -3.51 8.54
N GLU A 154 -13.81 -2.91 9.32
CA GLU A 154 -14.17 -2.06 10.47
C GLU A 154 -15.05 -0.85 10.07
N VAL A 155 -15.01 -0.40 8.80
CA VAL A 155 -15.87 0.69 8.31
C VAL A 155 -17.36 0.36 8.39
N TYR A 156 -17.71 -0.92 8.37
CA TYR A 156 -19.11 -1.37 8.44
C TYR A 156 -19.64 -1.38 9.88
N GLY A 157 -18.78 -1.24 10.90
CA GLY A 157 -19.18 -1.27 12.30
C GLY A 157 -19.87 -2.60 12.68
N ARG A 158 -20.92 -2.50 13.49
CA ARG A 158 -21.78 -3.62 13.86
C ARG A 158 -23.01 -3.65 12.94
N PRO A 159 -23.19 -4.67 12.09
CA PRO A 159 -24.37 -4.82 11.24
C PRO A 159 -25.67 -4.73 12.06
N ALA A 160 -26.70 -4.09 11.50
CA ALA A 160 -27.98 -3.89 12.19
C ALA A 160 -28.81 -5.18 12.26
N ASP A 161 -28.64 -6.05 11.27
CA ASP A 161 -29.13 -7.42 11.22
C ASP A 161 -27.93 -8.38 11.25
N ASP A 162 -28.11 -9.62 11.74
CA ASP A 162 -27.05 -10.66 11.70
C ASP A 162 -26.81 -11.17 10.25
N SER A 163 -26.94 -10.29 9.26
CA SER A 163 -26.78 -10.60 7.84
C SER A 163 -25.30 -10.83 7.53
N LEU A 164 -24.99 -12.11 7.28
CA LEU A 164 -23.69 -12.55 6.79
C LEU A 164 -23.91 -13.30 5.48
N PRO A 165 -23.04 -13.11 4.47
CA PRO A 165 -21.83 -12.29 4.48
C PRO A 165 -22.11 -10.78 4.34
N LEU A 166 -21.16 -9.95 4.81
CA LEU A 166 -21.18 -8.51 4.58
C LEU A 166 -20.97 -8.20 3.09
N THR A 167 -21.69 -7.20 2.59
CA THR A 167 -21.52 -6.62 1.25
C THR A 167 -21.00 -5.20 1.34
N GLU A 168 -20.49 -4.63 0.25
CA GLU A 168 -20.02 -3.25 0.19
C GLU A 168 -21.13 -2.21 0.44
N ASP A 169 -22.40 -2.60 0.25
CA ASP A 169 -23.58 -1.78 0.55
C ASP A 169 -24.01 -1.85 2.03
N THR A 170 -23.33 -2.66 2.85
CA THR A 170 -23.69 -2.83 4.26
C THR A 170 -23.41 -1.56 5.05
N CYS A 171 -24.36 -1.11 5.86
CA CYS A 171 -24.19 0.02 6.77
C CYS A 171 -24.61 -0.37 8.19
N GLY A 172 -23.64 -0.66 9.05
CA GLY A 172 -23.87 -0.95 10.45
C GLY A 172 -23.76 0.29 11.35
N GLN A 173 -23.80 0.04 12.66
CA GLN A 173 -23.65 1.05 13.70
C GLN A 173 -22.21 1.07 14.22
N VAL A 174 -21.65 2.27 14.38
CA VAL A 174 -20.34 2.49 15.00
C VAL A 174 -20.57 3.14 16.37
N ASP A 175 -19.89 2.63 17.40
CA ASP A 175 -19.91 3.23 18.74
C ASP A 175 -18.79 4.29 18.84
N PRO A 176 -19.12 5.60 18.84
CA PRO A 176 -18.11 6.66 18.89
C PRO A 176 -17.35 6.71 20.23
N MET A 177 -17.84 6.00 21.26
CA MET A 177 -17.18 5.90 22.57
C MET A 177 -16.22 4.71 22.64
N SER A 178 -16.21 3.84 21.62
CA SER A 178 -15.33 2.69 21.56
C SER A 178 -13.90 3.11 21.17
N VAL A 179 -12.91 2.64 21.94
CA VAL A 179 -11.48 2.81 21.63
C VAL A 179 -11.03 2.12 20.34
N ARG A 180 -11.91 1.35 19.69
CA ARG A 180 -11.65 0.70 18.40
C ARG A 180 -12.15 1.53 17.21
N SER A 181 -13.00 2.53 17.45
CA SER A 181 -13.65 3.34 16.41
C SER A 181 -12.79 4.56 16.08
N CYS A 182 -11.58 4.30 15.56
CA CYS A 182 -10.56 5.29 15.22
C CYS A 182 -10.44 5.51 13.70
#